data_AF-A0AAU4S4L0-F1
#
_entry.id   AF-A0AAU4S4L0-F1
#
_cell.length_a   1.000
_cell.length_b   1.000
_cell.length_c   1.000
_cell.angle_alpha   90.00
_cell.angle_beta   90.00
_cell.angle_gamma   90.00
#
_symmetry.space_group_name_H-M   'P 1'
#
loop_
_entity.id
_entity.type
_entity.pdbx_description
1 polymer ?
#
loop_
_entity_poly.entity_id
_entity_poly.type
_entity_poly.pdbx_seq_one_letter_code
_entity_poly.pdbx_strand_id
1 'polypeptide(L)'
;MTTTAGLIAPEVFAALEQIEVTPGGLTALVGEEKLAAESPGDLVRQLGSTLYQTLHAAMPEQTKARKRSLRDPEFEERFAAAMPHRGSLVRAELVDARVRPGDGVVPDTVIADVDGIRVRVPTTAVVEQPPGGAEGPAVLRLPAARPALSPGFFLADSSRGRSRGPQVLRVYLHLTDAESAPDVWGAVLTRLEGLGVRYRAKVTSGTRLFPRRDGLVVYLGPDAWYAVDQLVASVEGLPGLGTETSPFVRRLADGVGAAWEPDDPRPGKRGLSFGEHRCQAVAEALVGLAVRADGEGSREAAVAEAFFNAGVDPLMPARNLGSPVVPGIAPV
;
A
#
# COMPACT_ATOMS: atom_id res chain seq x y z
N MET A 1 -2.49 30.44 26.87
CA MET A 1 -3.34 29.61 26.00
C MET A 1 -2.99 29.96 24.57
N THR A 2 -1.93 29.33 24.06
CA THR A 2 -1.41 29.57 22.70
C THR A 2 -2.28 28.78 21.74
N THR A 3 -2.86 29.44 20.76
CA THR A 3 -3.76 28.85 19.76
C THR A 3 -3.02 27.75 18.98
N THR A 4 -3.41 26.49 19.22
CA THR A 4 -2.81 25.24 18.71
C THR A 4 -3.12 24.94 17.24
N ALA A 5 -3.75 25.87 16.52
CA ALA A 5 -4.13 25.68 15.12
C ALA A 5 -2.88 25.73 14.22
N GLY A 6 -2.67 24.67 13.43
CA GLY A 6 -1.68 24.67 12.34
C GLY A 6 -0.35 23.96 12.60
N LEU A 7 -0.28 23.00 13.54
CA LEU A 7 0.91 22.12 13.68
C LEU A 7 0.79 20.80 12.90
N ILE A 8 -0.43 20.35 12.64
CA ILE A 8 -0.75 19.12 11.92
C ILE A 8 -1.90 19.37 10.95
N ALA A 9 -2.07 18.50 9.96
CA ALA A 9 -3.17 18.55 9.02
C ALA A 9 -4.54 18.50 9.72
N PRO A 10 -5.55 19.28 9.27
CA PRO A 10 -6.88 19.32 9.88
C PRO A 10 -7.55 17.95 10.01
N GLU A 11 -7.37 17.08 9.02
CA GLU A 11 -7.95 15.72 9.01
C GLU A 11 -7.31 14.83 10.07
N VAL A 12 -6.02 15.00 10.33
CA VAL A 12 -5.33 14.30 11.43
C VAL A 12 -5.78 14.87 12.76
N PHE A 13 -5.89 16.19 12.89
CA PHE A 13 -6.40 16.84 14.10
C PHE A 13 -7.79 16.30 14.47
N ALA A 14 -8.73 16.28 13.52
CA ALA A 14 -10.07 15.72 13.72
C ALA A 14 -10.04 14.23 14.10
N ALA A 15 -9.11 13.46 13.53
CA ALA A 15 -8.93 12.05 13.91
C ALA A 15 -8.41 11.89 15.35
N LEU A 16 -7.62 12.83 15.88
CA LEU A 16 -7.14 12.79 17.25
C LEU A 16 -8.27 12.94 18.27
N GLU A 17 -9.39 13.58 17.94
CA GLU A 17 -10.54 13.72 18.86
C GLU A 17 -11.14 12.37 19.26
N GLN A 18 -10.94 11.34 18.44
CA GLN A 18 -11.46 9.99 18.68
C GLN A 18 -10.51 9.12 19.51
N ILE A 19 -9.36 9.65 19.92
CA ILE A 19 -8.29 8.87 20.55
C ILE A 19 -7.99 9.44 21.93
N GLU A 20 -8.02 8.61 22.95
CA GLU A 20 -7.54 8.97 24.29
C GLU A 20 -6.48 7.96 24.74
N VAL A 21 -5.40 8.43 25.33
CA VAL A 21 -4.38 7.58 25.96
C VAL A 21 -4.27 8.01 27.41
N THR A 22 -4.44 7.06 28.33
CA THR A 22 -4.41 7.35 29.76
C THR A 22 -2.98 7.63 30.24
N PRO A 23 -2.80 8.45 31.28
CA PRO A 23 -1.50 8.63 31.92
C PRO A 23 -0.82 7.29 32.25
N GLY A 24 0.50 7.22 32.03
CA GLY A 24 1.28 6.00 32.17
C GLY A 24 1.33 5.13 30.90
N GLY A 25 0.53 5.44 29.87
CA GLY A 25 0.65 4.80 28.56
C GLY A 25 0.35 3.31 28.54
N LEU A 26 -0.56 2.83 29.40
CA LEU A 26 -0.95 1.42 29.48
C LEU A 26 -2.35 1.12 28.94
N THR A 27 -3.20 2.14 28.80
CA THR A 27 -4.53 1.98 28.20
C THR A 27 -4.84 3.11 27.22
N ALA A 28 -5.65 2.80 26.22
CA ALA A 28 -6.13 3.76 25.25
C ALA A 28 -7.60 3.49 24.88
N LEU A 29 -8.28 4.51 24.39
CA LEU A 29 -9.62 4.45 23.83
C LEU A 29 -9.55 4.96 22.38
N VAL A 30 -10.14 4.23 21.43
CA VAL A 30 -10.30 4.65 20.04
C VAL A 30 -11.78 4.54 19.69
N GLY A 31 -12.50 5.67 19.69
CA GLY A 31 -13.95 5.67 19.66
C GLY A 31 -14.51 4.92 20.88
N GLU A 32 -15.15 3.77 20.66
CA GLU A 32 -15.66 2.91 21.72
C GLU A 32 -14.72 1.74 22.08
N GLU A 33 -13.65 1.52 21.29
CA GLU A 33 -12.73 0.40 21.47
C GLU A 33 -11.69 0.71 22.54
N LYS A 34 -11.74 -0.05 23.65
CA LYS A 34 -10.76 0.05 24.74
C LYS A 34 -9.60 -0.93 24.54
N LEU A 35 -8.38 -0.40 24.62
CA LEU A 35 -7.12 -1.16 24.57
C LEU A 35 -6.44 -1.17 25.93
N ALA A 36 -5.82 -2.29 26.27
CA ALA A 36 -5.01 -2.45 27.47
C ALA A 36 -3.75 -3.25 27.16
N ALA A 37 -2.62 -2.81 27.71
CA ALA A 37 -1.31 -3.41 27.45
C ALA A 37 -0.47 -3.51 28.72
N GLU A 38 0.49 -4.43 28.71
CA GLU A 38 1.41 -4.66 29.84
C GLU A 38 2.58 -3.67 29.86
N SER A 39 2.83 -3.00 28.74
CA SER A 39 3.87 -2.00 28.60
C SER A 39 3.48 -0.89 27.62
N PRO A 40 4.10 0.30 27.69
CA PRO A 40 3.90 1.35 26.69
C PRO A 40 4.27 0.91 25.26
N GLY A 41 5.31 0.10 25.11
CA GLY A 41 5.70 -0.44 23.79
C GLY A 41 4.63 -1.37 23.21
N ASP A 42 4.00 -2.19 24.05
CA ASP A 42 2.87 -3.02 23.64
C ASP A 42 1.63 -2.19 23.29
N LEU A 43 1.37 -1.12 24.04
CA LEU A 43 0.28 -0.20 23.73
C LEU A 43 0.51 0.49 22.39
N VAL A 44 1.72 0.96 22.10
CA VAL A 44 2.07 1.55 20.80
C VAL A 44 1.74 0.61 19.65
N ARG A 45 2.11 -0.69 19.76
CA ARG A 45 1.82 -1.69 18.72
C ARG A 45 0.32 -1.93 18.56
N GLN A 46 -0.40 -2.09 19.66
CA GLN A 46 -1.85 -2.33 19.64
C GLN A 46 -2.59 -1.11 19.08
N LEU A 47 -2.29 0.08 19.60
CA LEU A 47 -2.87 1.34 19.17
C LEU A 47 -2.57 1.59 17.68
N GLY A 48 -1.32 1.43 17.23
CA GLY A 48 -0.96 1.59 15.82
C GLY A 48 -1.77 0.68 14.89
N SER A 49 -1.97 -0.57 15.27
CA SER A 49 -2.81 -1.53 14.54
C SER A 49 -4.29 -1.12 14.54
N THR A 50 -4.84 -0.72 15.68
CA THR A 50 -6.23 -0.24 15.79
C THR A 50 -6.45 1.02 14.96
N LEU A 51 -5.55 2.01 15.04
CA LEU A 51 -5.61 3.23 14.22
C LEU A 51 -5.52 2.93 12.73
N TYR A 52 -4.71 1.96 12.32
CA TYR A 52 -4.69 1.50 10.92
C TYR A 52 -6.05 0.96 10.50
N GLN A 53 -6.66 0.09 11.31
CA GLN A 53 -7.94 -0.52 11.00
C GLN A 53 -9.09 0.51 10.97
N THR A 54 -9.13 1.46 11.91
CA THR A 54 -10.23 2.41 12.06
C THR A 54 -10.07 3.65 11.19
N LEU A 55 -8.88 4.26 11.16
CA LEU A 55 -8.65 5.53 10.47
C LEU A 55 -8.20 5.35 9.02
N HIS A 56 -7.22 4.47 8.79
CA HIS A 56 -6.66 4.28 7.45
C HIS A 56 -7.51 3.38 6.57
N ALA A 57 -7.75 2.14 7.02
CA ALA A 57 -8.51 1.15 6.28
C ALA A 57 -10.03 1.33 6.40
N ALA A 58 -10.50 1.86 7.55
CA ALA A 58 -11.92 1.97 7.91
C ALA A 58 -12.69 0.64 7.86
N MET A 59 -12.09 -0.41 8.43
CA MET A 59 -12.71 -1.73 8.52
C MET A 59 -13.81 -1.75 9.61
N PRO A 60 -14.99 -2.32 9.33
CA PRO A 60 -16.02 -2.53 10.36
C PRO A 60 -15.54 -3.45 11.49
N GLU A 61 -16.07 -3.26 12.70
CA GLU A 61 -15.77 -4.13 13.85
C GLU A 61 -16.05 -5.62 13.59
N GLN A 62 -17.08 -5.93 12.82
CA GLN A 62 -17.51 -7.31 12.54
C GLN A 62 -16.47 -8.10 11.74
N THR A 63 -15.59 -7.42 11.01
CA THR A 63 -14.50 -8.03 10.26
C THR A 63 -13.29 -8.41 11.15
N LYS A 64 -13.26 -7.95 12.41
CA LYS A 64 -12.18 -8.25 13.38
C LYS A 64 -12.25 -9.69 13.94
N ALA A 65 -13.37 -10.40 13.78
CA ALA A 65 -13.60 -11.71 14.41
C ALA A 65 -13.23 -12.94 13.54
N ARG A 66 -12.37 -13.80 14.10
CA ARG A 66 -11.92 -15.16 13.69
C ARG A 66 -11.09 -15.29 12.41
N LYS A 67 -9.86 -15.78 12.61
CA LYS A 67 -8.81 -16.20 11.65
C LYS A 67 -9.28 -17.32 10.69
N ARG A 68 -10.24 -17.05 9.80
CA ARG A 68 -10.34 -17.81 8.55
C ARG A 68 -9.21 -17.36 7.61
N SER A 69 -8.88 -18.19 6.64
CA SER A 69 -7.94 -17.83 5.57
C SER A 69 -8.28 -16.44 5.02
N LEU A 70 -7.29 -15.55 4.92
CA LEU A 70 -7.42 -14.27 4.24
C LEU A 70 -7.57 -14.42 2.71
N ARG A 71 -7.41 -15.66 2.21
CA ARG A 71 -7.59 -16.00 0.81
C ARG A 71 -8.97 -16.53 0.53
N ASP A 72 -9.53 -16.04 -0.56
CA ASP A 72 -10.80 -16.43 -1.15
C ASP A 72 -10.55 -16.73 -2.65
N PRO A 73 -10.20 -17.99 -3.00
CA PRO A 73 -9.78 -18.32 -4.37
C PRO A 73 -10.83 -18.01 -5.44
N GLU A 74 -12.11 -18.24 -5.15
CA GLU A 74 -13.21 -17.94 -6.07
C GLU A 74 -13.31 -16.44 -6.34
N PHE A 75 -13.12 -15.62 -5.30
CA PHE A 75 -13.07 -14.17 -5.44
C PHE A 75 -11.80 -13.68 -6.17
N GLU A 76 -10.64 -14.31 -5.90
CA GLU A 76 -9.39 -14.04 -6.63
C GLU A 76 -9.50 -14.36 -8.13
N GLU A 77 -10.25 -15.40 -8.51
CA GLU A 77 -10.53 -15.74 -9.93
C GLU A 77 -11.31 -14.63 -10.65
N ARG A 78 -12.26 -13.98 -9.97
CA ARG A 78 -12.98 -12.81 -10.53
C ARG A 78 -12.02 -11.66 -10.85
N PHE A 79 -11.07 -11.37 -9.96
CA PHE A 79 -10.04 -10.35 -10.24
C PHE A 79 -9.12 -10.76 -11.39
N ALA A 80 -8.69 -12.01 -11.44
CA ALA A 80 -7.85 -12.52 -12.53
C ALA A 80 -8.58 -12.46 -13.89
N ALA A 81 -9.89 -12.76 -13.92
CA ALA A 81 -10.72 -12.67 -15.11
C ALA A 81 -10.83 -11.22 -15.62
N ALA A 82 -11.01 -10.26 -14.70
CA ALA A 82 -11.14 -8.83 -14.99
C ALA A 82 -9.83 -8.14 -15.40
N MET A 83 -8.66 -8.79 -15.27
CA MET A 83 -7.39 -8.21 -15.74
C MET A 83 -7.38 -8.08 -17.28
N PRO A 84 -6.90 -6.95 -17.85
CA PRO A 84 -6.80 -6.77 -19.30
C PRO A 84 -5.60 -7.51 -19.93
N HIS A 85 -4.71 -8.07 -19.11
CA HIS A 85 -3.54 -8.83 -19.53
C HIS A 85 -3.31 -10.04 -18.62
N ARG A 86 -2.46 -10.97 -19.07
CA ARG A 86 -2.12 -12.20 -18.32
C ARG A 86 -0.65 -12.31 -17.97
N GLY A 87 0.22 -11.64 -18.72
CA GLY A 87 1.67 -11.71 -18.53
C GLY A 87 2.29 -10.32 -18.32
N SER A 88 3.35 -10.26 -17.52
CA SER A 88 4.12 -9.07 -17.23
C SER A 88 5.57 -9.28 -17.65
N LEU A 89 6.20 -8.25 -18.23
CA LEU A 89 7.62 -8.26 -18.55
C LEU A 89 8.47 -8.09 -17.30
N VAL A 90 9.36 -9.05 -17.05
CA VAL A 90 10.22 -9.10 -15.86
C VAL A 90 11.67 -9.17 -16.31
N ARG A 91 12.48 -8.23 -15.85
CA ARG A 91 13.93 -8.28 -16.03
C ARG A 91 14.51 -9.36 -15.12
N ALA A 92 15.31 -10.23 -15.71
CA ALA A 92 15.93 -11.37 -15.06
C ALA A 92 17.38 -11.54 -15.53
N GLU A 93 18.11 -12.42 -14.87
CA GLU A 93 19.42 -12.89 -15.31
C GLU A 93 19.33 -14.38 -15.64
N LEU A 94 19.60 -14.78 -16.88
CA LEU A 94 19.69 -16.20 -17.24
C LEU A 94 20.98 -16.77 -16.65
N VAL A 95 20.83 -17.83 -15.83
CA VAL A 95 21.93 -18.45 -15.07
C VAL A 95 22.28 -19.83 -15.62
N ASP A 96 21.37 -20.47 -16.35
CA ASP A 96 21.66 -21.71 -17.07
C ASP A 96 20.80 -21.75 -18.34
N ALA A 97 21.37 -21.23 -19.43
CA ALA A 97 20.69 -21.15 -20.73
C ALA A 97 20.58 -22.51 -21.44
N ARG A 98 21.28 -23.56 -20.94
CA ARG A 98 21.35 -24.88 -21.56
C ARG A 98 21.38 -25.97 -20.50
N VAL A 99 20.20 -26.37 -20.08
CA VAL A 99 20.00 -27.50 -19.19
C VAL A 99 20.73 -28.74 -19.77
N ARG A 100 21.87 -29.11 -19.17
CA ARG A 100 22.69 -30.26 -19.62
C ARG A 100 21.95 -31.56 -19.31
N PRO A 101 21.92 -32.57 -20.20
CA PRO A 101 21.22 -33.83 -19.96
C PRO A 101 21.69 -34.53 -18.68
N GLY A 102 20.75 -34.88 -17.79
CA GLY A 102 20.97 -35.55 -16.49
C GLY A 102 19.70 -35.58 -15.63
N ASP A 103 19.69 -36.35 -14.54
CA ASP A 103 18.48 -36.53 -13.71
C ASP A 103 17.99 -35.19 -13.12
N GLY A 104 16.74 -34.82 -13.41
CA GLY A 104 16.10 -33.57 -12.97
C GLY A 104 16.01 -32.47 -14.03
N VAL A 105 16.44 -32.75 -15.26
CA VAL A 105 16.26 -31.87 -16.43
C VAL A 105 14.83 -31.93 -16.91
N VAL A 106 14.11 -30.81 -16.78
CA VAL A 106 12.83 -30.62 -17.47
C VAL A 106 13.15 -30.04 -18.86
N PRO A 107 12.86 -30.75 -19.95
CA PRO A 107 13.06 -30.24 -21.31
C PRO A 107 12.38 -28.88 -21.51
N ASP A 108 12.90 -28.07 -22.43
CA ASP A 108 12.33 -26.77 -22.82
C ASP A 108 12.17 -25.77 -21.65
N THR A 109 13.07 -25.83 -20.66
CA THR A 109 13.14 -24.86 -19.58
C THR A 109 14.51 -24.18 -19.50
N VAL A 110 14.54 -22.98 -18.91
CA VAL A 110 15.75 -22.26 -18.52
C VAL A 110 15.68 -21.90 -17.05
N ILE A 111 16.85 -21.71 -16.43
CA ILE A 111 16.94 -21.17 -15.07
C ILE A 111 17.29 -19.69 -15.15
N ALA A 112 16.48 -18.87 -14.48
CA ALA A 112 16.69 -17.43 -14.38
C ALA A 112 16.68 -16.98 -12.92
N ASP A 113 17.52 -16.00 -12.58
CA ASP A 113 17.40 -15.23 -11.35
C ASP A 113 16.40 -14.09 -11.56
N VAL A 114 15.34 -14.07 -10.74
CA VAL A 114 14.31 -13.06 -10.72
C VAL A 114 14.25 -12.46 -9.33
N ASP A 115 14.72 -11.22 -9.20
CA ASP A 115 14.75 -10.49 -7.93
C ASP A 115 15.45 -11.28 -6.78
N GLY A 116 16.54 -12.00 -7.09
CA GLY A 116 17.31 -12.80 -6.14
C GLY A 116 16.77 -14.21 -5.89
N ILE A 117 15.76 -14.62 -6.65
CA ILE A 117 15.15 -15.96 -6.58
C ILE A 117 15.40 -16.69 -7.89
N ARG A 118 16.03 -17.86 -7.81
CA ARG A 118 16.20 -18.75 -8.96
C ARG A 118 14.89 -19.46 -9.29
N VAL A 119 14.39 -19.23 -10.48
CA VAL A 119 13.16 -19.84 -11.00
C VAL A 119 13.48 -20.63 -12.26
N ARG A 120 12.81 -21.78 -12.39
CA ARG A 120 12.78 -22.54 -13.65
C ARG A 120 11.55 -22.12 -14.43
N VAL A 121 11.73 -21.69 -15.67
CA VAL A 121 10.66 -21.23 -16.54
C VAL A 121 10.74 -21.89 -17.92
N PRO A 122 9.63 -22.05 -18.64
CA PRO A 122 9.67 -22.49 -20.03
C PRO A 122 10.54 -21.56 -20.88
N THR A 123 11.25 -22.10 -21.87
CA THR A 123 12.00 -21.31 -22.86
C THR A 123 11.11 -20.31 -23.59
N THR A 124 9.83 -20.64 -23.79
CA THR A 124 8.81 -19.77 -24.38
C THR A 124 8.47 -18.54 -23.53
N ALA A 125 8.83 -18.54 -22.24
CA ALA A 125 8.70 -17.38 -21.38
C ALA A 125 9.79 -16.34 -21.65
N VAL A 126 10.88 -16.69 -22.34
CA VAL A 126 11.98 -15.77 -22.63
C VAL A 126 11.62 -14.90 -23.85
N VAL A 127 11.46 -13.60 -23.62
CA VAL A 127 11.08 -12.61 -24.64
C VAL A 127 12.32 -11.99 -25.28
N GLU A 128 13.33 -11.68 -24.46
CA GLU A 128 14.62 -11.14 -24.92
C GLU A 128 15.74 -11.97 -24.28
N GLN A 129 16.65 -12.46 -25.12
CA GLN A 129 17.83 -13.23 -24.70
C GLN A 129 19.09 -12.37 -24.76
N PRO A 130 20.09 -12.69 -23.93
CA PRO A 130 21.42 -12.13 -24.08
C PRO A 130 22.02 -12.54 -25.45
N PRO A 131 22.87 -11.69 -26.04
CA PRO A 131 23.55 -12.01 -27.29
C PRO A 131 24.26 -13.37 -27.24
N GLY A 132 24.09 -14.18 -28.29
CA GLY A 132 24.72 -15.49 -28.38
C GLY A 132 24.07 -16.61 -27.54
N GLY A 133 22.94 -16.35 -26.88
CA GLY A 133 22.21 -17.36 -26.10
C GLY A 133 22.98 -17.87 -24.87
N ALA A 134 23.84 -17.01 -24.32
CA ALA A 134 24.65 -17.27 -23.13
C ALA A 134 23.86 -16.96 -21.84
N GLU A 135 24.52 -17.10 -20.70
CA GLU A 135 24.07 -16.51 -19.44
C GLU A 135 24.11 -14.97 -19.51
N GLY A 136 23.26 -14.31 -18.74
CA GLY A 136 23.24 -12.85 -18.64
C GLY A 136 21.85 -12.21 -18.71
N PRO A 137 21.78 -10.88 -18.88
CA PRO A 137 20.53 -10.14 -18.81
C PRO A 137 19.49 -10.61 -19.83
N ALA A 138 18.26 -10.82 -19.36
CA ALA A 138 17.13 -11.25 -20.17
C ALA A 138 15.83 -10.57 -19.74
N VAL A 139 14.83 -10.66 -20.62
CA VAL A 139 13.45 -10.28 -20.31
C VAL A 139 12.56 -11.51 -20.40
N LEU A 140 11.85 -11.79 -19.32
CA LEU A 140 10.88 -12.88 -19.22
C LEU A 140 9.45 -12.33 -19.27
N ARG A 141 8.53 -13.09 -19.84
CA ARG A 141 7.09 -12.91 -19.67
C ARG A 141 6.60 -13.90 -18.63
N LEU A 142 6.43 -13.43 -17.40
CA LEU A 142 5.86 -14.21 -16.30
C LEU A 142 4.38 -13.88 -16.14
N PRO A 143 3.59 -14.69 -15.41
CA PRO A 143 2.22 -14.30 -15.06
C PRO A 143 2.17 -12.87 -14.51
N ALA A 144 1.12 -12.12 -14.76
CA ALA A 144 0.97 -10.77 -14.20
C ALA A 144 0.37 -10.80 -12.78
N ALA A 145 -0.52 -11.77 -12.53
CA ALA A 145 -1.14 -12.00 -11.23
C ALA A 145 -0.13 -12.53 -10.19
N ARG A 146 -0.28 -12.06 -8.95
CA ARG A 146 0.57 -12.36 -7.79
C ARG A 146 -0.34 -12.59 -6.56
N PRO A 147 -1.19 -13.63 -6.56
CA PRO A 147 -2.01 -13.95 -5.40
C PRO A 147 -1.11 -14.25 -4.19
N ALA A 148 -1.56 -13.86 -3.00
CA ALA A 148 -0.86 -14.10 -1.73
C ALA A 148 0.52 -13.44 -1.55
N LEU A 149 0.95 -12.55 -2.45
CA LEU A 149 2.20 -11.79 -2.29
C LEU A 149 2.11 -10.79 -1.12
N SER A 150 0.91 -10.30 -0.81
CA SER A 150 0.62 -9.51 0.39
C SER A 150 -0.61 -10.11 1.09
N PRO A 151 -0.58 -10.36 2.40
CA PRO A 151 -1.70 -10.98 3.12
C PRO A 151 -3.01 -10.22 2.93
N GLY A 152 -4.06 -10.92 2.47
CA GLY A 152 -5.39 -10.34 2.24
C GLY A 152 -5.53 -9.53 0.95
N PHE A 153 -4.53 -9.55 0.07
CA PHE A 153 -4.57 -8.86 -1.22
C PHE A 153 -4.23 -9.78 -2.40
N PHE A 154 -4.89 -9.50 -3.52
CA PHE A 154 -4.56 -9.99 -4.86
C PHE A 154 -3.77 -8.89 -5.57
N LEU A 155 -2.61 -9.23 -6.14
CA LEU A 155 -1.72 -8.27 -6.77
C LEU A 155 -1.58 -8.53 -8.27
N ALA A 156 -1.33 -7.46 -9.03
CA ALA A 156 -0.95 -7.54 -10.43
C ALA A 156 0.15 -6.53 -10.77
N ASP A 157 1.10 -6.96 -11.60
CA ASP A 157 2.05 -6.08 -12.28
C ASP A 157 1.52 -5.74 -13.68
N SER A 158 1.79 -4.53 -14.19
CA SER A 158 1.41 -4.14 -15.56
C SER A 158 2.01 -5.08 -16.62
N SER A 159 1.47 -5.10 -17.84
CA SER A 159 1.98 -5.92 -18.93
C SER A 159 3.42 -5.58 -19.30
N ARG A 160 3.85 -4.34 -19.03
CA ARG A 160 5.18 -3.78 -19.32
C ARG A 160 6.16 -3.93 -18.15
N GLY A 161 5.76 -4.63 -17.09
CA GLY A 161 6.53 -4.76 -15.85
C GLY A 161 6.15 -3.71 -14.81
N ARG A 162 6.91 -3.64 -13.73
CA ARG A 162 6.70 -2.63 -12.68
C ARG A 162 7.73 -1.52 -12.77
N SER A 163 7.36 -0.30 -12.40
CA SER A 163 8.34 0.77 -12.22
C SER A 163 9.32 0.37 -11.12
N ARG A 164 10.61 0.59 -11.37
CA ARG A 164 11.70 0.39 -10.42
C ARG A 164 12.31 1.77 -10.15
N GLY A 165 12.42 2.15 -8.89
CA GLY A 165 13.04 3.41 -8.51
C GLY A 165 12.51 3.95 -7.18
N PRO A 166 13.21 4.95 -6.62
CA PRO A 166 12.70 5.70 -5.48
C PRO A 166 11.45 6.50 -5.89
N GLN A 167 10.71 7.03 -4.91
CA GLN A 167 9.56 7.91 -5.12
C GLN A 167 8.37 7.21 -5.81
N VAL A 168 7.85 6.17 -5.16
CA VAL A 168 6.60 5.55 -5.61
C VAL A 168 5.43 6.36 -5.07
N LEU A 169 4.49 6.70 -5.96
CA LEU A 169 3.21 7.29 -5.61
C LEU A 169 2.17 6.17 -5.48
N ARG A 170 1.41 6.20 -4.38
CA ARG A 170 0.30 5.29 -4.14
C ARG A 170 -1.02 6.02 -4.36
N VAL A 171 -1.88 5.47 -5.21
CA VAL A 171 -3.26 5.92 -5.40
C VAL A 171 -4.19 4.91 -4.76
N TYR A 172 -5.02 5.36 -3.83
CA TYR A 172 -5.95 4.57 -3.03
C TYR A 172 -7.35 4.77 -3.55
N LEU A 173 -8.10 3.69 -3.68
CA LEU A 173 -9.53 3.75 -3.95
C LEU A 173 -10.29 3.03 -2.85
N HIS A 174 -11.31 3.72 -2.33
CA HIS A 174 -12.23 3.20 -1.33
C HIS A 174 -13.25 2.29 -1.99
N LEU A 175 -13.12 0.98 -1.76
CA LEU A 175 -14.09 0.01 -2.23
C LEU A 175 -15.10 -0.32 -1.12
N THR A 176 -16.39 -0.19 -1.41
CA THR A 176 -17.46 -0.36 -0.42
C THR A 176 -18.00 -1.78 -0.33
N ASP A 177 -17.92 -2.55 -1.41
CA ASP A 177 -18.47 -3.89 -1.49
C ASP A 177 -17.63 -4.81 -2.38
N ALA A 178 -17.74 -6.11 -2.11
CA ALA A 178 -16.99 -7.12 -2.83
C ALA A 178 -17.55 -7.38 -4.23
N GLU A 179 -18.84 -7.12 -4.47
CA GLU A 179 -19.49 -7.47 -5.74
C GLU A 179 -19.00 -6.59 -6.88
N SER A 180 -18.88 -5.29 -6.64
CA SER A 180 -18.44 -4.31 -7.63
C SER A 180 -16.91 -4.21 -7.75
N ALA A 181 -16.17 -4.74 -6.76
CA ALA A 181 -14.72 -4.60 -6.71
C ALA A 181 -13.97 -5.13 -7.95
N PRO A 182 -14.33 -6.29 -8.56
CA PRO A 182 -13.70 -6.75 -9.80
C PRO A 182 -13.88 -5.79 -10.97
N ASP A 183 -15.01 -5.09 -11.06
CA ASP A 183 -15.29 -4.14 -12.15
C ASP A 183 -14.44 -2.87 -11.98
N VAL A 184 -14.35 -2.32 -10.77
CA VAL A 184 -13.45 -1.19 -10.47
C VAL A 184 -11.99 -1.57 -10.73
N TRP A 185 -11.57 -2.76 -10.30
CA TRP A 185 -10.25 -3.32 -10.59
C TRP A 185 -9.97 -3.38 -12.10
N GLY A 186 -10.87 -3.99 -12.86
CA GLY A 186 -10.75 -4.13 -14.32
C GLY A 186 -10.70 -2.78 -15.03
N ALA A 187 -11.54 -1.82 -14.65
CA ALA A 187 -11.57 -0.47 -15.21
C ALA A 187 -10.24 0.26 -15.00
N VAL A 188 -9.71 0.26 -13.76
CA VAL A 188 -8.42 0.88 -13.43
C VAL A 188 -7.28 0.25 -14.23
N LEU A 189 -7.19 -1.07 -14.25
CA LEU A 189 -6.11 -1.75 -14.96
C LEU A 189 -6.20 -1.51 -16.47
N THR A 190 -7.40 -1.59 -17.04
CA THR A 190 -7.63 -1.33 -18.47
C THR A 190 -7.22 0.09 -18.84
N ARG A 191 -7.54 1.07 -17.98
CA ARG A 191 -7.14 2.45 -18.20
C ARG A 191 -5.63 2.62 -18.20
N LEU A 192 -4.94 2.05 -17.21
CA LEU A 192 -3.49 2.15 -17.08
C LEU A 192 -2.75 1.43 -18.21
N GLU A 193 -3.21 0.25 -18.62
CA GLU A 193 -2.67 -0.46 -19.79
C GLU A 193 -2.90 0.34 -21.08
N GLY A 194 -4.07 0.97 -21.25
CA GLY A 194 -4.36 1.85 -22.38
C GLY A 194 -3.45 3.08 -22.46
N LEU A 195 -2.91 3.54 -21.33
CA LEU A 195 -1.91 4.61 -21.25
C LEU A 195 -0.47 4.09 -21.43
N GLY A 196 -0.27 2.77 -21.45
CA GLY A 196 1.05 2.16 -21.60
C GLY A 196 1.99 2.41 -20.41
N VAL A 197 1.46 2.70 -19.22
CA VAL A 197 2.26 2.97 -18.03
C VAL A 197 2.66 1.71 -17.29
N ARG A 198 3.81 1.75 -16.61
CA ARG A 198 4.21 0.70 -15.66
C ARG A 198 3.59 0.96 -14.30
N TYR A 199 3.04 -0.07 -13.71
CA TYR A 199 2.42 -0.01 -12.39
C TYR A 199 2.48 -1.37 -11.69
N ARG A 200 2.25 -1.33 -10.38
CA ARG A 200 1.78 -2.47 -9.60
C ARG A 200 0.44 -2.08 -8.97
N ALA A 201 -0.51 -2.99 -8.92
CA ALA A 201 -1.76 -2.77 -8.22
C ALA A 201 -2.01 -3.90 -7.24
N LYS A 202 -2.72 -3.59 -6.16
CA LYS A 202 -3.25 -4.58 -5.22
C LYS A 202 -4.71 -4.28 -4.91
N VAL A 203 -5.52 -5.32 -4.80
CA VAL A 203 -6.92 -5.24 -4.40
C VAL A 203 -7.17 -6.20 -3.26
N THR A 204 -7.98 -5.79 -2.29
CA THR A 204 -8.40 -6.65 -1.19
C THR A 204 -9.08 -7.90 -1.73
N SER A 205 -8.59 -9.08 -1.33
CA SER A 205 -8.96 -10.37 -1.93
C SER A 205 -9.83 -11.25 -1.05
N GLY A 206 -10.55 -10.66 -0.10
CA GLY A 206 -11.50 -11.36 0.75
C GLY A 206 -12.79 -10.57 0.88
N THR A 207 -13.92 -11.20 0.58
CA THR A 207 -15.26 -10.56 0.60
C THR A 207 -15.60 -9.89 1.93
N ARG A 208 -15.13 -10.46 3.05
CA ARG A 208 -15.33 -9.92 4.40
C ARG A 208 -14.53 -8.67 4.73
N LEU A 209 -13.51 -8.40 3.92
CA LEU A 209 -12.59 -7.29 4.14
C LEU A 209 -13.16 -5.97 3.58
N PHE A 210 -14.37 -5.95 3.03
CA PHE A 210 -15.05 -4.71 2.60
C PHE A 210 -16.00 -4.19 3.70
N PRO A 211 -16.31 -2.89 3.73
CA PRO A 211 -15.69 -1.80 2.98
C PRO A 211 -14.26 -1.50 3.45
N ARG A 212 -13.42 -0.93 2.55
CA ARG A 212 -12.07 -0.44 2.87
C ARG A 212 -11.66 0.76 2.03
N ARG A 213 -11.13 1.79 2.69
CA ARG A 213 -10.53 2.99 2.05
C ARG A 213 -9.23 2.68 1.28
N ASP A 214 -8.56 1.57 1.62
CA ASP A 214 -7.41 1.03 0.91
C ASP A 214 -7.75 -0.28 0.16
N GLY A 215 -9.02 -0.44 -0.23
CA GLY A 215 -9.54 -1.63 -0.91
C GLY A 215 -8.84 -1.90 -2.24
N LEU A 216 -8.45 -0.86 -2.97
CA LEU A 216 -7.55 -0.92 -4.12
C LEU A 216 -6.41 0.08 -3.93
N VAL A 217 -5.18 -0.34 -4.24
CA VAL A 217 -4.01 0.55 -4.23
C VAL A 217 -3.18 0.35 -5.50
N VAL A 218 -2.93 1.43 -6.23
CA VAL A 218 -2.07 1.47 -7.41
C VAL A 218 -0.76 2.17 -7.08
N TYR A 219 0.36 1.55 -7.44
CA TYR A 219 1.72 2.01 -7.24
C TYR A 219 2.27 2.49 -8.58
N LEU A 220 2.57 3.79 -8.66
CA LEU A 220 3.05 4.49 -9.86
C LEU A 220 4.47 5.01 -9.62
N GLY A 221 5.38 4.70 -10.54
CA GLY A 221 6.71 5.32 -10.56
C GLY A 221 6.69 6.70 -11.21
N PRO A 222 7.83 7.43 -11.18
CA PRO A 222 7.97 8.75 -11.81
C PRO A 222 7.52 8.80 -13.28
N ASP A 223 7.73 7.71 -14.01
CA ASP A 223 7.35 7.56 -15.40
C ASP A 223 5.84 7.39 -15.62
N ALA A 224 5.04 7.30 -14.55
CA ALA A 224 3.60 7.01 -14.60
C ALA A 224 2.75 8.01 -13.81
N TRP A 225 3.34 9.00 -13.13
CA TRP A 225 2.55 9.98 -12.34
C TRP A 225 1.58 10.80 -13.19
N TYR A 226 1.88 11.01 -14.47
CA TYR A 226 0.98 11.71 -15.38
C TYR A 226 -0.37 11.02 -15.59
N ALA A 227 -0.48 9.73 -15.22
CA ALA A 227 -1.69 8.92 -15.40
C ALA A 227 -2.73 9.10 -14.29
N VAL A 228 -2.43 9.87 -13.24
CA VAL A 228 -3.27 9.99 -12.05
C VAL A 228 -4.64 10.58 -12.38
N ASP A 229 -4.69 11.69 -13.12
CA ASP A 229 -5.97 12.32 -13.48
C ASP A 229 -6.84 11.41 -14.35
N GLN A 230 -6.22 10.68 -15.27
CA GLN A 230 -6.91 9.72 -16.14
C GLN A 230 -7.38 8.48 -15.38
N LEU A 231 -6.69 8.08 -14.31
CA LEU A 231 -7.14 7.02 -13.40
C LEU A 231 -8.34 7.50 -12.59
N VAL A 232 -8.27 8.69 -11.98
CA VAL A 232 -9.38 9.28 -11.22
C VAL A 232 -10.63 9.38 -12.08
N ALA A 233 -10.51 9.92 -13.30
CA ALA A 233 -11.63 10.03 -14.24
C ALA A 233 -12.19 8.66 -14.68
N SER A 234 -11.39 7.59 -14.66
CA SER A 234 -11.84 6.25 -15.08
C SER A 234 -12.71 5.54 -14.06
N VAL A 235 -12.72 6.01 -12.81
CA VAL A 235 -13.49 5.41 -11.71
C VAL A 235 -14.63 6.28 -11.21
N GLU A 236 -14.73 7.51 -11.72
CA GLU A 236 -15.80 8.43 -11.37
C GLU A 236 -17.18 7.83 -11.70
N GLY A 237 -18.06 7.77 -10.69
CA GLY A 237 -19.41 7.24 -10.82
C GLY A 237 -19.51 5.71 -10.95
N LEU A 238 -18.41 4.97 -10.84
CA LEU A 238 -18.48 3.50 -10.83
C LEU A 238 -19.18 2.99 -9.55
N PRO A 239 -20.03 1.95 -9.65
CA PRO A 239 -20.56 1.26 -8.49
C PRO A 239 -19.45 0.72 -7.59
N GLY A 240 -19.71 0.73 -6.28
CA GLY A 240 -18.79 0.21 -5.27
C GLY A 240 -17.61 1.11 -4.92
N LEU A 241 -17.54 2.33 -5.46
CA LEU A 241 -16.62 3.36 -5.00
C LEU A 241 -17.28 4.19 -3.88
N GLY A 242 -16.64 4.23 -2.72
CA GLY A 242 -17.07 5.09 -1.61
C GLY A 242 -16.70 6.55 -1.83
N THR A 243 -17.03 7.43 -0.87
CA THR A 243 -16.68 8.87 -0.95
C THR A 243 -15.54 9.26 -0.01
N GLU A 244 -15.26 8.44 1.00
CA GLU A 244 -14.27 8.75 2.04
C GLU A 244 -12.83 8.38 1.65
N THR A 245 -11.87 9.08 2.25
CA THR A 245 -10.44 8.79 2.16
C THR A 245 -9.82 8.73 3.56
N SER A 246 -8.66 8.08 3.70
CA SER A 246 -7.89 8.11 4.96
C SER A 246 -7.51 9.55 5.34
N PRO A 247 -7.46 9.92 6.64
CA PRO A 247 -7.01 11.25 7.06
C PRO A 247 -5.53 11.52 6.74
N PHE A 248 -4.77 10.49 6.36
CA PHE A 248 -3.35 10.61 6.03
C PHE A 248 -3.08 10.79 4.54
N VAL A 249 -4.08 10.64 3.66
CA VAL A 249 -3.89 10.76 2.20
C VAL A 249 -4.43 12.09 1.68
N ARG A 250 -3.86 12.56 0.57
CA ARG A 250 -4.40 13.72 -0.15
C ARG A 250 -5.60 13.25 -0.96
N ARG A 251 -6.79 13.75 -0.66
CA ARG A 251 -7.99 13.49 -1.47
C ARG A 251 -7.83 14.09 -2.87
N LEU A 252 -8.08 13.28 -3.89
CA LEU A 252 -8.08 13.67 -5.30
C LEU A 252 -9.51 13.79 -5.84
N ALA A 253 -10.38 12.88 -5.43
CA ALA A 253 -11.81 12.85 -5.72
C ALA A 253 -12.55 12.09 -4.61
N ASP A 254 -13.86 11.93 -4.74
CA ASP A 254 -14.65 11.06 -3.86
C ASP A 254 -14.08 9.63 -3.89
N GLY A 255 -13.70 9.14 -2.72
CA GLY A 255 -13.15 7.78 -2.56
C GLY A 255 -11.74 7.59 -3.11
N VAL A 256 -11.13 8.59 -3.73
CA VAL A 256 -9.79 8.48 -4.33
C VAL A 256 -8.81 9.41 -3.62
N GLY A 257 -7.74 8.83 -3.09
CA GLY A 257 -6.67 9.57 -2.43
C GLY A 257 -5.29 9.17 -2.94
N ALA A 258 -4.29 10.01 -2.71
CA ALA A 258 -2.91 9.71 -3.04
C ALA A 258 -1.95 10.01 -1.90
N ALA A 259 -0.87 9.24 -1.83
CA ALA A 259 0.23 9.49 -0.92
C ALA A 259 1.55 8.90 -1.44
N TRP A 260 2.65 9.45 -0.98
CA TRP A 260 3.99 8.94 -1.28
C TRP A 260 4.31 7.71 -0.44
N GLU A 261 5.00 6.75 -1.04
CA GLU A 261 5.64 5.65 -0.33
C GLU A 261 6.45 6.18 0.87
N PRO A 262 6.30 5.62 2.08
CA PRO A 262 7.06 6.09 3.24
C PRO A 262 8.57 6.05 3.00
N ASP A 263 9.24 7.15 3.34
CA ASP A 263 10.70 7.28 3.33
C ASP A 263 11.18 7.63 4.74
N ASP A 264 11.06 6.64 5.63
CA ASP A 264 11.41 6.82 7.05
C ASP A 264 12.91 6.59 7.26
N PRO A 265 13.67 7.59 7.73
CA PRO A 265 15.10 7.46 7.97
C PRO A 265 15.42 6.61 9.22
N ARG A 266 14.44 6.36 10.10
CA ARG A 266 14.66 5.68 11.39
C ARG A 266 14.95 4.19 11.20
N PRO A 267 15.89 3.61 11.98
CA PRO A 267 16.20 2.18 11.90
C PRO A 267 14.98 1.30 12.17
N GLY A 268 14.83 0.22 11.39
CA GLY A 268 13.74 -0.76 11.57
C GLY A 268 12.34 -0.27 11.16
N LYS A 269 12.20 0.93 10.58
CA LYS A 269 10.91 1.47 10.09
C LYS A 269 10.66 1.26 8.59
N ARG A 270 11.62 0.68 7.88
CA ARG A 270 11.48 0.31 6.46
C ARG A 270 10.55 -0.89 6.31
N GLY A 271 9.80 -0.92 5.21
CA GLY A 271 8.95 -2.07 4.84
C GLY A 271 7.55 -2.06 5.44
N LEU A 272 7.21 -1.10 6.30
CA LEU A 272 5.83 -0.86 6.73
C LEU A 272 4.98 -0.40 5.53
N SER A 273 3.70 -0.80 5.51
CA SER A 273 2.76 -0.15 4.61
C SER A 273 2.58 1.32 5.02
N PHE A 274 2.16 2.17 4.08
CA PHE A 274 1.88 3.58 4.35
C PHE A 274 0.91 3.79 5.53
N GLY A 275 -0.20 3.06 5.56
CA GLY A 275 -1.18 3.18 6.64
C GLY A 275 -0.57 2.82 7.99
N GLU A 276 0.13 1.67 8.06
CA GLU A 276 0.84 1.25 9.27
C GLU A 276 1.87 2.30 9.69
N HIS A 277 2.64 2.85 8.75
CA HIS A 277 3.65 3.85 9.02
C HIS A 277 3.07 5.11 9.67
N ARG A 278 2.03 5.70 9.07
CA ARG A 278 1.40 6.92 9.60
C ARG A 278 0.70 6.68 10.93
N CYS A 279 -0.02 5.56 11.06
CA CYS A 279 -0.72 5.21 12.30
C CYS A 279 0.26 4.89 13.44
N GLN A 280 1.37 4.22 13.14
CA GLN A 280 2.42 3.92 14.09
C GLN A 280 3.09 5.19 14.62
N ALA A 281 3.35 6.19 13.77
CA ALA A 281 3.91 7.47 14.21
C ALA A 281 2.95 8.23 15.15
N VAL A 282 1.64 8.22 14.87
CA VAL A 282 0.63 8.79 15.77
C VAL A 282 0.59 8.03 17.10
N ALA A 283 0.58 6.69 17.07
CA ALA A 283 0.57 5.89 18.29
C ALA A 283 1.82 6.13 19.16
N GLU A 284 3.00 6.21 18.55
CA GLU A 284 4.26 6.56 19.22
C GLU A 284 4.19 7.92 19.90
N ALA A 285 3.63 8.93 19.22
CA ALA A 285 3.47 10.28 19.77
C ALA A 285 2.56 10.30 21.00
N LEU A 286 1.37 9.69 20.89
CA LEU A 286 0.35 9.77 21.93
C LEU A 286 0.74 8.96 23.18
N VAL A 287 1.29 7.76 22.99
CA VAL A 287 1.78 6.96 24.13
C VAL A 287 3.04 7.59 24.73
N GLY A 288 3.94 8.10 23.89
CA GLY A 288 5.13 8.83 24.35
C GLY A 288 4.77 10.02 25.23
N LEU A 289 3.79 10.83 24.81
CA LEU A 289 3.26 11.95 25.60
C LEU A 289 2.66 11.48 26.93
N ALA A 290 1.88 10.40 26.93
CA ALA A 290 1.22 9.88 28.13
C ALA A 290 2.16 9.31 29.20
N VAL A 291 3.41 8.98 28.84
CA VAL A 291 4.44 8.46 29.76
C VAL A 291 5.33 9.58 30.33
N ARG A 292 5.30 10.79 29.78
CA ARG A 292 6.14 11.90 30.28
C ARG A 292 5.73 12.28 31.71
N ALA A 293 6.73 12.46 32.57
CA ALA A 293 6.53 12.77 34.00
C ALA A 293 6.19 14.24 34.26
N ASP A 294 6.57 15.14 33.34
CA ASP A 294 6.31 16.59 33.44
C ASP A 294 4.86 16.95 33.08
N GLY A 295 4.14 16.08 32.37
CA GLY A 295 2.79 16.35 31.89
C GLY A 295 2.72 17.50 30.89
N GLU A 296 3.84 17.92 30.32
CA GLU A 296 3.93 19.06 29.43
C GLU A 296 3.85 18.67 27.95
N GLY A 297 3.23 19.54 27.15
CA GLY A 297 3.11 19.41 25.70
C GLY A 297 1.68 19.17 25.23
N SER A 298 1.39 19.55 23.99
CA SER A 298 0.11 19.28 23.34
C SER A 298 0.19 18.03 22.46
N ARG A 299 -0.95 17.37 22.24
CA ARG A 299 -1.04 16.17 21.39
C ARG A 299 -0.62 16.49 19.95
N GLU A 300 -1.00 17.66 19.45
CA GLU A 300 -0.67 18.14 18.12
C GLU A 300 0.84 18.35 17.97
N ALA A 301 1.50 18.95 18.96
CA ALA A 301 2.94 19.14 18.95
C ALA A 301 3.69 17.80 18.97
N ALA A 302 3.24 16.84 19.80
CA ALA A 302 3.82 15.50 19.86
C ALA A 302 3.66 14.74 18.54
N VAL A 303 2.49 14.81 17.91
CA VAL A 303 2.25 14.17 16.60
C VAL A 303 3.05 14.86 15.50
N ALA A 304 3.14 16.19 15.49
CA ALA A 304 3.96 16.92 14.53
C ALA A 304 5.45 16.54 14.64
N GLU A 305 5.97 16.46 15.87
CA GLU A 305 7.34 16.00 16.14
C GLU A 305 7.57 14.56 15.66
N ALA A 306 6.64 13.65 15.96
CA ALA A 306 6.73 12.26 15.52
C ALA A 306 6.69 12.12 13.99
N PHE A 307 5.84 12.90 13.31
CA PHE A 307 5.81 12.97 11.85
C PHE A 307 7.11 13.50 11.28
N PHE A 308 7.64 14.62 11.78
CA PHE A 308 8.95 15.14 11.35
C PHE A 308 10.06 14.10 11.50
N ASN A 309 10.14 13.45 12.67
CA ASN A 309 11.13 12.42 12.95
C ASN A 309 10.97 11.18 12.05
N ALA A 310 9.76 10.89 11.58
CA ALA A 310 9.43 9.84 10.64
C ALA A 310 9.60 10.24 9.16
N GLY A 311 10.11 11.46 8.89
CA GLY A 311 10.27 11.99 7.54
C GLY A 311 8.96 12.41 6.87
N VAL A 312 7.89 12.61 7.64
CA VAL A 312 6.54 12.98 7.19
C VAL A 312 6.32 14.48 7.35
N ASP A 313 5.68 15.11 6.37
CA ASP A 313 5.21 16.49 6.50
C ASP A 313 3.96 16.52 7.42
N PRO A 314 4.01 17.18 8.58
CA PRO A 314 2.87 17.18 9.50
C PRO A 314 1.62 17.88 8.96
N LEU A 315 1.81 18.88 8.11
CA LEU A 315 0.72 19.65 7.49
C LEU A 315 0.19 18.96 6.23
N MET A 316 0.96 18.03 5.67
CA MET A 316 0.51 17.18 4.56
C MET A 316 1.01 15.73 4.71
N PRO A 317 0.39 14.91 5.59
CA PRO A 317 0.85 13.56 5.91
C PRO A 317 0.94 12.61 4.71
N ALA A 318 0.27 12.93 3.61
CA ALA A 318 0.39 12.25 2.33
C ALA A 318 1.80 12.33 1.72
N ARG A 319 2.65 13.25 2.22
CA ARG A 319 3.99 13.52 1.73
C ARG A 319 5.04 13.14 2.75
N ASN A 320 6.21 12.78 2.23
CA ASN A 320 7.44 12.83 2.99
C ASN A 320 8.06 14.23 2.83
N LEU A 321 8.96 14.61 3.73
CA LEU A 321 9.65 15.91 3.67
C LEU A 321 10.42 16.10 2.35
N GLY A 322 10.93 15.01 1.76
CA GLY A 322 11.64 15.00 0.48
C GLY A 322 10.79 14.64 -0.74
N SER A 323 9.46 14.60 -0.62
CA SER A 323 8.59 14.20 -1.73
C SER A 323 8.68 15.20 -2.91
N PRO A 324 8.66 14.73 -4.17
CA PRO A 324 8.55 15.58 -5.34
C PRO A 324 7.28 16.45 -5.34
N VAL A 325 7.33 17.59 -6.04
CA VAL A 325 6.15 18.41 -6.34
C VAL A 325 5.57 17.93 -7.67
N VAL A 326 4.34 17.41 -7.63
CA VAL A 326 3.64 16.90 -8.81
C VAL A 326 2.29 17.63 -8.91
N PRO A 327 1.96 18.28 -10.04
CA PRO A 327 0.66 18.92 -10.24
C PRO A 327 -0.50 17.95 -9.95
N GLY A 328 -1.57 18.43 -9.32
CA GLY A 328 -2.72 17.62 -8.91
C GLY A 328 -2.53 16.84 -7.59
N ILE A 329 -1.29 16.68 -7.11
CA ILE A 329 -0.96 15.98 -5.84
C ILE A 329 -0.30 16.94 -4.84
N ALA A 330 0.34 18.00 -5.34
CA ALA A 330 0.97 19.06 -4.54
C ALA A 330 -0.07 19.89 -3.76
N PRO A 331 0.36 20.60 -2.70
CA PRO A 331 -0.47 21.64 -2.07
C PRO A 331 -0.90 22.69 -3.09
N VAL A 332 -2.11 23.22 -2.90
CA VAL A 332 -2.55 24.48 -3.53
C VAL A 332 -1.96 25.62 -2.71
#